data_AF-A0A0C2MF66-F1
#
_entry.id   AF-A0A0C2MF66-F1
#
_cell.length_a   1.000
_cell.length_b   1.000
_cell.length_c   1.000
_cell.angle_alpha   90.00
_cell.angle_beta   90.00
_cell.angle_gamma   90.00
#
_symmetry.space_group_name_H-M   'P 1'
#
loop_
_entity.id
_entity.type
_entity.pdbx_description
1 polymer ?
#
loop_
_entity_poly.entity_id
_entity_poly.type
_entity_poly.pdbx_seq_one_letter_code
_entity_poly.pdbx_strand_id
1 'polypeptide(L)'
;MPKDKSSWGEGVFYTHIGKTELVVTLKIDIEYISRDNQTAFNEMQIKKIRFNDSHLYIAFSNPDDQSWSRIKCRTVNTETELEISDCKNFIHSGSDDTIKIFNSKQKFTFKKNIKYAFSKYIFLFKNAELTDKDQMLQIKINYLQILFPNHTQNCEYSKTDFEMMTYGFDSEATLNPCEIGGPTPTNTSIIDIPFDIYLFLTRMTKPWTIIIVSTLFMQVVVIPILFFILIIMKCCGKSKKMKRDRRRLKTK
;
A
#
# COMPACT_ATOMS: atom_id res chain seq x y z
N MET A 1 -17.25 -17.08 -7.36
CA MET A 1 -16.79 -15.74 -6.92
C MET A 1 -15.44 -15.87 -6.24
N PRO A 2 -14.38 -15.24 -6.74
CA PRO A 2 -13.08 -15.27 -6.07
C PRO A 2 -13.18 -14.41 -4.80
N LYS A 3 -12.82 -15.00 -3.66
CA LYS A 3 -12.67 -14.27 -2.40
C LYS A 3 -11.41 -13.41 -2.52
N ASP A 4 -11.59 -12.11 -2.76
CA ASP A 4 -10.52 -11.11 -2.70
C ASP A 4 -9.91 -11.13 -1.29
N LYS A 5 -8.82 -11.87 -1.13
CA LYS A 5 -7.97 -11.84 0.06
C LYS A 5 -7.00 -10.67 -0.09
N SER A 6 -7.50 -9.43 -0.02
CA SER A 6 -6.65 -8.25 0.11
C SER A 6 -6.06 -8.23 1.52
N SER A 7 -4.87 -8.83 1.69
CA SER A 7 -4.17 -8.88 2.96
C SER A 7 -3.62 -7.50 3.33
N TRP A 8 -4.20 -6.94 4.38
CA TRP A 8 -3.70 -5.92 5.30
C TRP A 8 -2.18 -5.93 5.47
N GLY A 9 -1.52 -4.81 5.13
CA GLY A 9 -0.11 -4.63 5.45
C GLY A 9 0.56 -3.39 4.84
N GLU A 10 0.49 -3.18 3.53
CA GLU A 10 1.45 -2.26 2.88
C GLU A 10 0.85 -1.18 1.99
N GLY A 11 -0.48 -1.00 1.98
CA GLY A 11 -1.12 -0.01 1.12
C GLY A 11 -0.87 -0.24 -0.38
N VAL A 12 -0.45 -1.45 -0.77
CA VAL A 12 -0.25 -1.86 -2.17
C VAL A 12 -1.52 -2.56 -2.67
N PHE A 13 -2.09 -2.04 -3.75
CA PHE A 13 -3.33 -2.47 -4.35
C PHE A 13 -3.10 -2.82 -5.82
N TYR A 14 -3.39 -4.06 -6.18
CA TYR A 14 -3.40 -4.54 -7.54
C TYR A 14 -4.82 -4.41 -8.08
N THR A 15 -5.01 -3.67 -9.16
CA THR A 15 -6.35 -3.36 -9.67
C THR A 15 -6.34 -3.29 -11.20
N HIS A 16 -7.54 -3.32 -11.78
CA HIS A 16 -7.75 -3.08 -13.21
C HIS A 16 -8.89 -2.07 -13.40
N ILE A 17 -8.82 -1.34 -14.52
CA ILE A 17 -9.86 -0.40 -14.97
C ILE A 17 -10.12 -0.75 -16.44
N GLY A 18 -11.27 -1.37 -16.73
CA GLY A 18 -11.50 -2.01 -18.02
C GLY A 18 -10.39 -3.03 -18.33
N LYS A 19 -9.60 -2.78 -19.37
CA LYS A 19 -8.47 -3.63 -19.80
C LYS A 19 -7.10 -3.18 -19.25
N THR A 20 -7.05 -2.08 -18.51
CA THR A 20 -5.78 -1.53 -18.00
C THR A 20 -5.53 -2.06 -16.60
N GLU A 21 -4.49 -2.86 -16.44
CA GLU A 21 -3.96 -3.25 -15.13
C GLU A 21 -3.10 -2.11 -14.57
N LEU A 22 -3.06 -1.95 -13.24
CA LEU A 22 -2.11 -1.05 -12.58
C LEU A 22 -1.87 -1.48 -11.12
N VAL A 23 -0.71 -1.08 -10.59
CA VAL A 23 -0.41 -1.17 -9.16
C VAL A 23 -0.50 0.21 -8.55
N VAL A 24 -1.28 0.34 -7.48
CA VAL A 24 -1.36 1.56 -6.68
C VAL A 24 -0.76 1.28 -5.31
N THR A 25 0.29 2.00 -4.94
CA THR A 25 0.77 2.03 -3.55
C THR A 25 0.31 3.35 -2.94
N LEU A 26 -0.52 3.30 -1.90
CA LEU A 26 -1.12 4.48 -1.28
C LEU A 26 -0.93 4.45 0.24
N LYS A 27 -0.33 5.53 0.75
CA LYS A 27 -0.24 5.88 2.16
C LYS A 27 -0.87 7.26 2.33
N ILE A 28 -2.04 7.28 2.94
CA ILE A 28 -2.92 8.44 2.98
C ILE A 28 -3.54 8.56 4.38
N ASP A 29 -3.54 9.77 4.90
CA ASP A 29 -4.31 10.16 6.08
C ASP A 29 -5.40 11.15 5.65
N ILE A 30 -6.58 11.04 6.23
CA ILE A 30 -7.70 11.95 6.01
C ILE A 30 -8.07 12.53 7.36
N GLU A 31 -8.22 13.83 7.43
CA GLU A 31 -8.59 14.52 8.65
C GLU A 31 -9.72 15.51 8.34
N TYR A 32 -10.83 15.34 9.03
CA TYR A 32 -11.93 16.28 9.05
C TYR A 32 -11.87 17.07 10.34
N ILE A 33 -11.90 18.39 10.22
CA ILE A 33 -11.91 19.29 11.38
C ILE A 33 -13.09 20.24 11.21
N SER A 34 -13.83 20.37 12.29
CA SER A 34 -14.91 21.33 12.48
C SER A 34 -14.76 21.97 13.85
N ARG A 35 -15.60 22.96 14.18
CA ARG A 35 -15.54 23.66 15.46
C ARG A 35 -15.65 22.71 16.67
N ASP A 36 -16.55 21.74 16.60
CA ASP A 36 -16.92 20.90 17.74
C ASP A 36 -16.43 19.45 17.60
N ASN A 37 -15.92 19.08 16.43
CA ASN A 37 -15.58 17.69 16.12
C ASN A 37 -14.34 17.61 15.22
N GLN A 38 -13.47 16.65 15.52
CA GLN A 38 -12.30 16.29 14.73
C GLN A 38 -12.31 14.78 14.54
N THR A 39 -12.15 14.34 13.30
CA THR A 39 -12.11 12.91 12.96
C THR A 39 -10.98 12.66 12.00
N ALA A 40 -10.10 11.72 12.34
CA ALA A 40 -8.95 11.37 11.53
C ALA A 40 -8.95 9.89 11.16
N PHE A 41 -8.51 9.61 9.95
CA PHE A 41 -8.31 8.27 9.41
C PHE A 41 -6.88 8.16 8.90
N ASN A 42 -6.15 7.11 9.29
CA ASN A 42 -4.79 6.86 8.81
C ASN A 42 -4.72 5.68 7.83
N GLU A 43 -3.53 5.44 7.28
CA GLU A 43 -3.27 4.37 6.31
C GLU A 43 -3.62 2.96 6.80
N MET A 44 -3.55 2.70 8.11
CA MET A 44 -3.89 1.39 8.69
C MET A 44 -5.41 1.14 8.71
N GLN A 45 -6.21 2.20 8.60
CA GLN A 45 -7.68 2.13 8.64
C GLN A 45 -8.31 1.98 7.25
N ILE A 46 -7.52 1.95 6.17
CA ILE A 46 -7.99 1.68 4.81
C ILE A 46 -8.56 0.26 4.75
N LYS A 47 -9.89 0.14 4.59
CA LYS A 47 -10.60 -1.14 4.42
C LYS A 47 -10.57 -1.63 2.98
N LYS A 48 -10.65 -0.70 2.03
CA LYS A 48 -10.86 -1.06 0.62
C LYS A 48 -10.40 0.05 -0.30
N ILE A 49 -9.68 -0.33 -1.36
CA ILE A 49 -9.52 0.47 -2.57
C ILE A 49 -10.03 -0.37 -3.73
N ARG A 50 -10.92 0.19 -4.54
CA ARG A 50 -11.50 -0.51 -5.69
C ARG A 50 -11.78 0.47 -6.80
N PHE A 51 -11.35 0.11 -8.01
CA PHE A 51 -11.89 0.70 -9.22
C PHE A 51 -13.10 -0.13 -9.70
N ASN A 52 -14.14 0.55 -10.15
CA ASN A 52 -15.07 0.03 -11.13
C ASN A 52 -14.85 0.83 -12.43
N ASP A 53 -15.38 0.37 -13.56
CA ASP A 53 -15.08 0.94 -14.89
C ASP A 53 -15.25 2.46 -15.01
N SER A 54 -15.99 3.09 -14.09
CA SER A 54 -16.28 4.53 -14.09
C SER A 54 -15.99 5.25 -12.78
N HIS A 55 -15.52 4.56 -11.73
CA HIS A 55 -15.35 5.15 -10.41
C HIS A 55 -14.23 4.48 -9.59
N LEU A 56 -13.52 5.31 -8.84
CA LEU A 56 -12.62 4.92 -7.76
C LEU A 56 -13.35 5.00 -6.42
N TYR A 57 -13.22 3.96 -5.60
CA TYR A 57 -13.72 3.91 -4.23
C TYR A 57 -12.56 3.65 -3.26
N ILE A 58 -12.41 4.51 -2.26
CA ILE A 58 -11.51 4.33 -1.13
C ILE A 58 -12.37 4.36 0.14
N ALA A 59 -12.27 3.34 1.00
CA ALA A 59 -13.04 3.27 2.24
C ALA A 59 -12.12 3.11 3.44
N PHE A 60 -12.37 3.91 4.46
CA PHE A 60 -11.72 3.88 5.77
C PHE A 60 -12.75 3.50 6.82
N SER A 61 -12.32 2.82 7.87
CA SER A 61 -13.16 2.57 9.04
C SER A 61 -12.30 2.42 10.28
N ASN A 62 -12.66 3.19 11.30
CA ASN A 62 -12.10 3.11 12.62
C ASN A 62 -13.02 2.22 13.49
N PRO A 63 -12.54 1.07 13.97
CA PRO A 63 -13.35 0.19 14.80
C PRO A 63 -13.60 0.76 16.21
N ASP A 64 -12.74 1.66 16.70
CA ASP A 64 -12.76 2.10 18.10
C ASP A 64 -13.93 3.04 18.40
N ASP A 65 -14.26 3.92 17.46
CA ASP A 65 -15.33 4.93 17.58
C ASP A 65 -16.43 4.74 16.53
N GLN A 66 -16.37 3.65 15.74
CA GLN A 66 -17.28 3.35 14.62
C GLN A 66 -17.32 4.46 13.54
N SER A 67 -16.34 5.36 13.52
CA SER A 67 -16.22 6.37 12.47
C SER A 67 -15.77 5.72 11.16
N TRP A 68 -16.18 6.33 10.05
CA TRP A 68 -15.79 5.86 8.72
C TRP A 68 -15.71 7.01 7.73
N SER A 69 -14.89 6.82 6.70
CA SER A 69 -14.79 7.73 5.58
C SER A 69 -14.86 6.97 4.26
N ARG A 70 -15.50 7.54 3.24
CA ARG A 70 -15.54 7.00 1.89
C ARG A 70 -15.22 8.09 0.89
N ILE A 71 -14.24 7.84 0.04
CA ILE A 71 -13.96 8.66 -1.15
C ILE A 71 -14.54 7.92 -2.35
N LYS A 72 -15.38 8.60 -3.12
CA LYS A 72 -15.90 8.13 -4.40
C LYS A 72 -15.56 9.15 -5.47
N CYS A 73 -14.71 8.80 -6.41
CA CYS A 73 -14.39 9.65 -7.57
C CYS A 73 -14.89 9.02 -8.85
N ARG A 74 -15.20 9.84 -9.84
CA ARG A 74 -15.39 9.40 -11.23
C ARG A 74 -14.03 9.08 -11.82
N THR A 75 -13.98 8.08 -12.70
CA THR A 75 -12.79 7.74 -13.47
C THR A 75 -13.10 7.67 -14.95
N VAL A 76 -12.23 8.23 -15.78
CA VAL A 76 -12.28 8.09 -17.24
C VAL A 76 -10.97 7.44 -17.68
N ASN A 77 -11.09 6.30 -18.35
CA ASN A 77 -9.95 5.49 -18.77
C ASN A 77 -9.89 5.47 -20.29
N THR A 78 -8.96 6.21 -20.88
CA THR A 78 -8.72 6.23 -22.33
C THR A 78 -7.58 5.27 -22.69
N GLU A 79 -7.12 5.24 -23.94
CA GLU A 79 -5.97 4.44 -24.32
C GLU A 79 -4.67 4.95 -23.67
N THR A 80 -4.50 6.27 -23.60
CA THR A 80 -3.25 6.91 -23.19
C THR A 80 -3.28 7.46 -21.76
N GLU A 81 -4.47 7.68 -21.19
CA GLU A 81 -4.63 8.42 -19.94
C GLU A 81 -5.66 7.75 -19.00
N LEU A 82 -5.44 7.94 -17.71
CA LEU A 82 -6.39 7.71 -16.64
C LEU A 82 -6.70 9.06 -15.98
N GLU A 83 -7.96 9.43 -15.97
CA GLU A 83 -8.46 10.62 -15.31
C GLU A 83 -9.25 10.23 -14.06
N ILE A 84 -9.05 10.96 -12.96
CA ILE A 84 -9.81 10.87 -11.71
C ILE A 84 -10.39 12.25 -11.42
N SER A 85 -11.71 12.35 -11.32
CA SER A 85 -12.42 13.62 -11.16
C SER A 85 -13.69 13.47 -10.32
N ASP A 86 -14.39 14.57 -10.05
CA ASP A 86 -15.70 14.59 -9.37
C ASP A 86 -15.71 13.79 -8.05
N CYS A 87 -14.69 13.98 -7.21
CA CYS A 87 -14.53 13.24 -5.97
C CYS A 87 -15.54 13.70 -4.90
N LYS A 88 -16.24 12.73 -4.31
CA LYS A 88 -17.13 12.92 -3.15
C LYS A 88 -16.54 12.23 -1.93
N ASN A 89 -16.30 12.99 -0.88
CA ASN A 89 -15.82 12.49 0.40
C ASN A 89 -17.01 12.46 1.38
N PHE A 90 -17.32 11.28 1.88
CA PHE A 90 -18.36 11.04 2.88
C PHE A 90 -17.68 10.73 4.20
N ILE A 91 -18.00 11.47 5.25
CA ILE A 91 -17.36 11.33 6.56
C ILE A 91 -18.44 11.18 7.63
N HIS A 92 -18.29 10.13 8.43
CA HIS A 92 -19.14 9.85 9.58
C HIS A 92 -18.25 9.75 10.82
N SER A 93 -18.43 10.67 11.76
CA SER A 93 -17.57 10.83 12.93
C SER A 93 -17.88 9.88 14.09
N GLY A 94 -18.88 9.00 13.95
CA GLY A 94 -19.22 8.00 14.97
C GLY A 94 -20.08 8.56 16.12
N SER A 95 -19.75 9.75 16.62
CA SER A 95 -20.50 10.44 17.68
C SER A 95 -21.83 11.03 17.22
N ASP A 96 -21.90 11.40 15.94
CA ASP A 96 -23.05 12.05 15.33
C ASP A 96 -23.57 11.19 14.18
N ASP A 97 -24.88 10.94 14.12
CA ASP A 97 -25.52 10.23 12.99
C ASP A 97 -25.49 11.04 11.67
N THR A 98 -24.85 12.22 11.66
CA THR A 98 -24.79 13.09 10.49
C THR A 98 -23.58 12.76 9.63
N ILE A 99 -23.84 12.31 8.40
CA ILE A 99 -22.80 12.13 7.38
C ILE A 99 -22.48 13.50 6.74
N LYS A 100 -21.22 13.93 6.82
CA LYS A 100 -20.72 15.10 6.09
C LYS A 100 -20.31 14.70 4.69
N ILE A 101 -20.64 15.54 3.71
CA ILE A 101 -20.37 15.28 2.29
C ILE A 101 -19.61 16.46 1.72
N PHE A 102 -18.42 16.20 1.20
CA PHE A 102 -17.58 17.19 0.53
C PHE A 102 -17.40 16.79 -0.92
N ASN A 103 -17.75 17.70 -1.82
CA ASN A 103 -17.47 17.54 -3.24
C ASN A 103 -16.15 18.25 -3.56
N SER A 104 -15.35 17.61 -4.39
CA SER A 104 -14.07 18.09 -4.90
C SER A 104 -14.17 18.01 -6.42
N LYS A 105 -14.07 19.17 -7.07
CA LYS A 105 -14.09 19.28 -8.54
C LYS A 105 -12.69 19.24 -9.15
N GLN A 106 -11.69 18.84 -8.39
CA GLN A 106 -10.34 18.67 -8.89
C GLN A 106 -10.29 17.47 -9.83
N LYS A 107 -9.54 17.63 -10.91
CA LYS A 107 -9.34 16.62 -11.96
C LYS A 107 -7.86 16.26 -11.98
N PHE A 108 -7.55 14.99 -11.74
CA PHE A 108 -6.20 14.45 -11.83
C PHE A 108 -6.05 13.63 -13.11
N THR A 109 -5.04 13.92 -13.92
CA THR A 109 -4.77 13.18 -15.15
C THR A 109 -3.41 12.48 -15.09
N PHE A 110 -3.41 11.18 -15.38
CA PHE A 110 -2.24 10.31 -15.36
C PHE A 110 -2.04 9.68 -16.74
N LYS A 111 -0.92 9.99 -17.40
CA LYS A 111 -0.48 9.37 -18.66
C LYS A 111 0.04 7.96 -18.38
N LYS A 112 -0.47 6.97 -19.09
CA LYS A 112 -0.18 5.55 -18.82
C LYS A 112 1.24 5.11 -19.18
N ASN A 113 1.93 5.88 -20.01
CA ASN A 113 3.34 5.64 -20.31
C ASN A 113 4.28 6.16 -19.20
N ILE A 114 3.74 6.73 -18.11
CA ILE A 114 4.51 7.31 -17.01
C ILE A 114 4.22 6.55 -15.72
N LYS A 115 5.27 6.11 -15.01
CA LYS A 115 5.17 5.70 -13.60
C LYS A 115 5.18 6.96 -12.74
N TYR A 116 4.19 7.08 -11.86
CA TYR A 116 4.09 8.17 -10.90
C TYR A 116 4.55 7.69 -9.53
N ALA A 117 5.40 8.45 -8.85
CA ALA A 117 5.74 8.23 -7.45
C ALA A 117 5.92 9.58 -6.75
N PHE A 118 5.06 9.90 -5.79
CA PHE A 118 5.18 11.16 -5.07
C PHE A 118 4.82 11.04 -3.60
N SER A 119 5.44 11.89 -2.78
CA SER A 119 5.33 11.81 -1.32
C SER A 119 5.25 13.19 -0.69
N LYS A 120 4.59 13.25 0.47
CA LYS A 120 4.46 14.42 1.34
C LYS A 120 3.68 15.57 0.71
N TYR A 121 2.42 15.30 0.38
CA TYR A 121 1.46 16.32 -0.04
C TYR A 121 0.32 16.46 0.96
N ILE A 122 -0.17 17.68 1.13
CA ILE A 122 -1.38 17.99 1.90
C ILE A 122 -2.33 18.73 0.97
N PHE A 123 -3.48 18.12 0.68
CA PHE A 123 -4.60 18.79 0.03
C PHE A 123 -5.52 19.32 1.13
N LEU A 124 -5.59 20.63 1.28
CA LEU A 124 -6.47 21.30 2.24
C LEU A 124 -7.70 21.85 1.50
N PHE A 125 -8.86 21.27 1.76
CA PHE A 125 -10.14 21.75 1.23
C PHE A 125 -10.87 22.56 2.30
N LYS A 126 -11.23 23.81 1.96
CA LYS A 126 -11.97 24.72 2.84
C LYS A 126 -13.01 25.53 2.06
N ASN A 127 -14.03 26.03 2.74
CA ASN A 127 -14.98 26.97 2.14
C ASN A 127 -14.30 28.33 1.87
N ALA A 128 -14.61 28.94 0.73
CA ALA A 128 -14.05 30.24 0.35
C ALA A 128 -14.58 31.38 1.23
N GLU A 129 -15.83 31.28 1.67
CA GLU A 129 -16.50 32.25 2.54
C GLU A 129 -16.26 31.86 4.01
N LEU A 130 -15.06 32.19 4.50
CA LEU A 130 -14.65 31.98 5.89
C LEU A 130 -15.53 32.81 6.84
N THR A 131 -16.61 32.23 7.33
CA THR A 131 -17.41 32.77 8.44
C THR A 131 -17.52 31.71 9.52
N ASP A 132 -16.54 31.69 10.43
CA ASP A 132 -16.43 31.03 11.75
C ASP A 132 -16.88 29.56 11.94
N LYS A 133 -17.52 28.93 10.97
CA LYS A 133 -17.91 27.51 10.95
C LYS A 133 -16.92 26.74 10.10
N ASP A 134 -15.65 26.83 10.50
CA ASP A 134 -14.50 26.32 9.75
C ASP A 134 -14.55 24.80 9.65
N GLN A 135 -15.22 24.31 8.62
CA GLN A 135 -15.11 22.93 8.18
C GLN A 135 -13.95 22.85 7.21
N MET A 136 -12.95 22.05 7.57
CA MET A 136 -11.86 21.72 6.68
C MET A 136 -11.75 20.21 6.51
N LEU A 137 -11.44 19.81 5.28
CA LEU A 137 -11.07 18.45 4.95
C LEU A 137 -9.61 18.49 4.49
N GLN A 138 -8.76 17.81 5.24
CA GLN A 138 -7.36 17.64 4.91
C GLN A 138 -7.14 16.21 4.41
N ILE A 139 -6.54 16.09 3.23
CA ILE A 139 -6.07 14.81 2.69
C ILE A 139 -4.55 14.86 2.61
N LYS A 140 -3.89 14.07 3.44
CA LYS A 140 -2.44 14.00 3.53
C LYS A 140 -1.95 12.75 2.81
N ILE A 141 -1.28 12.94 1.68
CA ILE A 141 -0.63 11.85 0.94
C ILE A 141 0.80 11.73 1.44
N ASN A 142 1.04 10.74 2.31
CA ASN A 142 2.39 10.39 2.76
C ASN A 142 3.18 9.79 1.60
N TYR A 143 2.56 8.92 0.80
CA TYR A 143 3.15 8.30 -0.39
C TYR A 143 2.07 7.83 -1.35
N LEU A 144 2.24 8.11 -2.64
CA LEU A 144 1.42 7.59 -3.73
C LEU A 144 2.33 7.14 -4.87
N GLN A 145 2.24 5.87 -5.23
CA GLN A 145 2.82 5.33 -6.45
C GLN A 145 1.70 4.77 -7.34
N ILE A 146 1.72 5.13 -8.62
CA ILE A 146 0.85 4.55 -9.65
C ILE A 146 1.76 3.98 -10.72
N LEU A 147 1.71 2.66 -10.87
CA LEU A 147 2.51 1.91 -11.83
C LEU A 147 1.61 1.30 -12.90
N PHE A 148 1.75 1.80 -14.13
CA PHE A 148 1.13 1.20 -15.30
C PHE A 148 2.07 0.15 -15.93
N PRO A 149 1.52 -0.92 -16.53
CA PRO A 149 2.28 -1.84 -17.36
C PRO A 149 2.96 -1.09 -18.51
N ASN A 150 4.20 -1.47 -18.83
CA ASN A 150 4.96 -0.95 -19.96
C ASN A 150 5.17 0.58 -19.96
N HIS A 151 5.19 1.23 -18.78
CA HIS A 151 5.60 2.63 -18.68
C HIS A 151 7.05 2.80 -19.19
N THR A 152 7.31 3.90 -19.90
CA THR A 152 8.61 4.22 -20.49
C THR A 152 9.28 5.44 -19.85
N GLN A 153 8.56 6.11 -18.95
CA GLN A 153 9.01 7.30 -18.25
C GLN A 153 8.70 7.19 -16.76
N ASN A 154 9.51 7.87 -15.95
CA ASN A 154 9.29 8.02 -14.53
C ASN A 154 9.02 9.49 -14.20
N CYS A 155 8.07 9.70 -13.29
CA CYS A 155 7.75 10.98 -12.70
C CYS A 155 7.76 10.80 -11.19
N GLU A 156 8.92 11.08 -10.60
CA GLU A 156 9.18 10.87 -9.18
C GLU A 156 9.40 12.21 -8.48
N TYR A 157 8.56 12.50 -7.49
CA TYR A 157 8.65 13.73 -6.71
C TYR A 157 8.62 13.44 -5.22
N SER A 158 9.78 13.55 -4.58
CA SER A 158 9.93 13.37 -3.14
C SER A 158 10.41 14.67 -2.50
N LYS A 159 9.59 15.24 -1.62
CA LYS A 159 9.99 16.38 -0.79
C LYS A 159 10.52 15.94 0.57
N THR A 160 11.34 16.79 1.19
CA THR A 160 11.73 16.65 2.60
C THR A 160 10.56 16.95 3.52
N ASP A 161 9.75 17.95 3.15
CA ASP A 161 8.64 18.46 3.94
C ASP A 161 7.32 18.35 3.18
N PHE A 162 6.21 18.50 3.90
CA PHE A 162 4.89 18.47 3.27
C PHE A 162 4.64 19.72 2.46
N GLU A 163 4.30 19.54 1.18
CA GLU A 163 3.76 20.61 0.36
C GLU A 163 2.25 20.71 0.53
N MET A 164 1.78 21.87 0.98
CA MET A 164 0.36 22.14 1.16
C MET A 164 -0.21 22.83 -0.08
N MET A 165 -1.27 22.25 -0.63
CA MET A 165 -2.08 22.83 -1.68
C MET A 165 -3.48 23.10 -1.13
N THR A 166 -3.96 24.33 -1.25
CA THR A 166 -5.25 24.75 -0.73
C THR A 166 -6.26 24.89 -1.85
N TYR A 167 -7.43 24.27 -1.71
CA TYR A 167 -8.51 24.30 -2.68
C TYR A 167 -9.83 24.69 -2.03
N GLY A 168 -10.69 25.37 -2.80
CA GLY A 168 -12.10 25.48 -2.46
C GLY A 168 -12.83 24.20 -2.82
N PHE A 169 -13.85 23.79 -2.05
CA PHE A 169 -14.67 22.60 -2.37
C PHE A 169 -15.23 22.66 -3.80
N ASP A 170 -15.71 23.83 -4.22
CA ASP A 170 -16.27 24.05 -5.57
C ASP A 170 -15.27 24.57 -6.60
N SER A 171 -14.00 24.71 -6.23
CA SER A 171 -12.96 25.17 -7.17
C SER A 171 -12.61 24.08 -8.17
N GLU A 172 -12.59 24.43 -9.45
CA GLU A 172 -12.15 23.54 -10.51
C GLU A 172 -10.65 23.74 -10.73
N ALA A 173 -9.90 22.63 -10.70
CA ALA A 173 -8.48 22.64 -11.02
C ALA A 173 -8.12 21.34 -11.71
N THR A 174 -7.37 21.45 -12.81
CA THR A 174 -6.75 20.29 -13.45
C THR A 174 -5.33 20.13 -12.94
N LEU A 175 -5.04 18.96 -12.40
CA LEU A 175 -3.80 18.61 -11.74
C LEU A 175 -3.09 17.52 -12.54
N ASN A 176 -1.96 17.91 -13.14
CA ASN A 176 -1.05 17.00 -13.82
C ASN A 176 0.19 16.85 -12.94
N PRO A 177 0.37 15.71 -12.24
CA PRO A 177 1.42 15.57 -11.22
C PRO A 177 2.84 15.89 -11.68
N CYS A 178 3.13 15.76 -12.99
CA CYS A 178 4.45 16.01 -13.56
C CYS A 178 4.62 17.41 -14.16
N GLU A 179 3.57 18.23 -14.23
CA GLU A 179 3.61 19.55 -14.86
C GLU A 179 3.53 20.69 -13.84
N ILE A 180 2.95 20.46 -12.66
CA ILE A 180 2.77 21.49 -11.63
C ILE A 180 4.00 21.53 -10.72
N GLY A 181 4.99 22.37 -11.06
CA GLY A 181 6.18 22.59 -10.22
C GLY A 181 7.01 21.33 -9.94
N GLY A 182 6.72 20.26 -10.69
CA GLY A 182 7.31 18.94 -10.56
C GLY A 182 8.57 18.78 -11.42
N PRO A 183 9.25 17.64 -11.28
CA PRO A 183 10.41 17.32 -12.09
C PRO A 183 9.96 16.93 -13.50
N THR A 184 10.74 17.34 -14.51
CA THR A 184 10.53 16.87 -15.88
C THR A 184 10.57 15.34 -15.89
N PRO A 185 9.61 14.65 -16.56
CA PRO A 185 9.64 13.20 -16.70
C PRO A 185 11.00 12.75 -17.23
N THR A 186 11.60 11.78 -16.55
CA THR A 186 12.88 11.20 -16.98
C THR A 186 12.61 9.92 -17.74
N ASN A 187 13.36 9.73 -18.84
CA ASN A 187 13.35 8.45 -19.53
C ASN A 187 14.03 7.42 -18.62
N THR A 188 13.37 6.29 -18.41
CA THR A 188 13.99 5.17 -17.72
C THR A 188 15.02 4.54 -18.66
N SER A 189 16.27 4.35 -18.19
CA SER A 189 17.15 3.37 -18.83
C SER A 189 16.51 2.01 -18.58
N ILE A 190 15.84 1.50 -19.60
CA ILE A 190 14.97 0.34 -19.55
C ILE A 190 15.77 -0.87 -19.03
N ILE A 191 15.62 -1.17 -17.75
CA ILE A 191 15.69 -2.55 -17.30
C ILE A 191 14.23 -2.98 -17.29
N ASP A 192 13.76 -3.49 -18.43
CA ASP A 192 12.43 -4.10 -18.56
C ASP A 192 12.41 -5.32 -17.65
N ILE A 193 12.07 -5.11 -16.38
CA ILE A 193 11.64 -6.20 -15.52
C ILE A 193 10.17 -6.40 -15.89
N PRO A 194 9.80 -7.56 -16.46
CA PRO A 194 8.41 -7.88 -16.73
C PRO A 194 7.55 -7.58 -15.51
N PHE A 195 6.39 -6.96 -15.73
CA PHE A 195 5.46 -6.57 -14.66
C PHE A 195 5.11 -7.77 -13.75
N ASP A 196 4.99 -8.96 -14.33
CA ASP A 196 4.80 -10.23 -13.61
C ASP A 196 5.96 -10.56 -12.66
N ILE A 197 7.21 -10.27 -13.05
CA ILE A 197 8.38 -10.47 -12.19
C ILE A 197 8.39 -9.42 -11.07
N TYR A 198 8.06 -8.16 -11.36
CA TYR A 198 7.92 -7.14 -10.32
C TYR A 198 6.82 -7.50 -9.30
N LEU A 199 5.67 -7.95 -9.79
CA LEU A 199 4.57 -8.52 -9.00
C LEU A 199 5.04 -9.69 -8.15
N PHE A 200 5.78 -10.61 -8.75
CA PHE A 200 6.30 -11.80 -8.08
C PHE A 200 7.30 -11.42 -6.97
N LEU A 201 8.25 -10.53 -7.25
CA LEU A 201 9.25 -10.06 -6.30
C LEU A 201 8.60 -9.32 -5.12
N THR A 202 7.65 -8.42 -5.38
CA THR A 202 6.90 -7.70 -4.32
C THR A 202 5.99 -8.63 -3.51
N ARG A 203 5.50 -9.73 -4.11
CA ARG A 203 4.71 -10.74 -3.38
C ARG A 203 5.58 -11.67 -2.53
N MET A 204 6.84 -11.86 -2.90
CA MET A 204 7.81 -12.73 -2.21
C MET A 204 8.36 -12.13 -0.90
N THR A 205 8.22 -10.82 -0.66
CA THR A 205 8.67 -10.17 0.59
C THR A 205 7.74 -10.39 1.79
N LYS A 206 6.60 -11.07 1.62
CA LYS A 206 5.68 -11.32 2.73
C LYS A 206 6.32 -12.20 3.80
N PRO A 207 6.11 -11.94 5.11
CA PRO A 207 6.73 -12.71 6.19
C PRO A 207 6.43 -14.22 6.14
N TRP A 208 5.32 -14.62 5.50
CA TRP A 208 4.97 -16.02 5.30
C TRP A 208 5.95 -16.80 4.41
N THR A 209 6.53 -16.17 3.38
CA THR A 209 7.54 -16.85 2.55
C THR A 209 8.83 -17.05 3.34
N ILE A 210 9.21 -16.09 4.19
CA ILE A 210 10.34 -16.21 5.12
C ILE A 210 10.07 -17.36 6.10
N ILE A 211 8.85 -17.48 6.65
CA ILE A 211 8.47 -18.61 7.51
C ILE A 211 8.56 -19.94 6.75
N ILE A 212 8.03 -20.03 5.52
CA ILE A 212 8.09 -21.26 4.72
C ILE A 212 9.53 -21.65 4.39
N VAL A 213 10.35 -20.70 3.93
CA VAL A 213 11.77 -20.93 3.60
C VAL A 213 12.57 -21.33 4.83
N SER A 214 12.38 -20.66 5.97
CA SER A 214 13.04 -21.04 7.22
C SER A 214 12.60 -22.41 7.73
N THR A 215 11.32 -22.76 7.58
CA THR A 215 10.80 -24.09 7.94
C THR A 215 11.40 -25.18 7.05
N LEU A 216 11.49 -24.95 5.74
CA LEU A 216 12.14 -25.85 4.79
C LEU A 216 13.65 -26.01 5.09
N PHE A 217 14.34 -24.91 5.40
CA PHE A 217 15.76 -24.95 5.77
C PHE A 217 15.98 -25.77 7.06
N MET A 218 15.13 -25.59 8.08
CA MET A 218 15.17 -26.39 9.29
C MET A 218 14.98 -27.89 9.00
N GLN A 219 14.05 -28.24 8.11
CA GLN A 219 13.76 -29.64 7.77
C GLN A 219 14.85 -30.31 6.93
N VAL A 220 15.44 -29.59 5.97
CA VAL A 220 16.38 -30.17 5.01
C VAL A 220 17.83 -30.12 5.50
N VAL A 221 18.19 -29.14 6.32
CA VAL A 221 19.59 -28.95 6.74
C VAL A 221 19.78 -29.30 8.20
N VAL A 222 18.99 -28.71 9.11
CA VAL A 222 19.24 -28.84 10.55
C VAL A 222 18.87 -30.23 11.06
N ILE A 223 17.71 -30.78 10.66
CA ILE A 223 17.27 -32.10 11.10
C ILE A 223 18.25 -33.21 10.67
N PRO A 224 18.72 -33.29 9.41
CA PRO A 224 19.68 -34.32 9.00
C PRO A 224 21.03 -34.20 9.70
N ILE A 225 21.53 -32.98 9.94
CA ILE A 225 22.78 -32.77 10.69
C ILE A 225 22.65 -33.27 12.12
N LEU A 226 21.56 -32.94 12.82
CA LEU A 226 21.31 -33.43 14.18
C LEU A 226 21.18 -34.96 14.20
N PHE A 227 20.50 -35.54 13.21
CA PHE A 227 20.38 -36.99 13.09
C PHE A 227 21.75 -37.66 12.89
N PHE A 228 22.61 -37.06 12.06
CA PHE A 228 23.97 -37.55 11.82
C PHE A 228 24.84 -37.47 13.09
N ILE A 229 24.76 -36.38 13.85
CA ILE A 229 25.44 -36.22 15.14
C ILE A 229 24.99 -37.30 16.14
N LEU A 230 23.69 -37.58 16.21
CA LEU A 230 23.14 -38.63 17.09
C LEU A 230 23.64 -40.03 16.70
N ILE A 231 23.75 -40.32 15.41
CA ILE A 231 24.34 -41.58 14.92
C ILE A 231 25.80 -41.71 15.37
N ILE A 232 26.61 -40.67 15.17
CA ILE A 232 28.02 -40.65 15.58
C ILE A 232 28.15 -40.90 17.09
N MET A 233 27.36 -40.20 17.91
CA MET A 233 27.36 -40.37 19.35
C MET A 233 27.04 -41.83 19.77
N LYS A 234 26.05 -42.45 19.13
CA LYS A 234 25.65 -43.84 19.42
C LYS A 234 26.72 -44.85 19.00
N CYS A 235 27.37 -44.64 17.86
CA CYS A 235 28.49 -45.47 17.39
C CYS A 235 29.71 -45.37 18.30
N CYS A 236 30.10 -44.15 18.69
CA CYS A 236 31.20 -43.90 19.62
C CYS A 236 30.94 -44.50 21.02
N GLY A 237 29.70 -44.44 21.50
CA GLY A 237 29.29 -45.05 22.77
C GLY A 237 29.46 -46.57 22.80
N LYS A 238 29.05 -47.28 21.73
CA LYS A 238 29.23 -48.73 21.62
C LYS A 238 30.70 -49.14 21.59
N SER A 239 31.55 -48.40 20.88
CA SER A 239 33.00 -48.66 20.83
C SER A 239 33.65 -48.55 22.21
N LYS A 240 33.26 -47.55 23.03
CA LYS A 240 33.74 -47.43 24.41
C LYS A 240 33.27 -48.59 25.30
N LYS A 241 32.02 -49.06 25.16
CA LYS A 241 31.50 -50.21 25.91
C LYS A 241 32.25 -51.50 25.56
N MET A 242 32.46 -51.76 24.28
CA MET A 242 33.20 -52.94 23.81
C MET A 242 34.67 -52.92 24.29
N LYS A 243 35.35 -51.76 24.29
CA LYS A 243 36.69 -51.63 24.89
C LYS A 243 36.70 -51.89 26.40
N ARG A 244 35.62 -51.57 27.12
CA ARG A 244 35.51 -51.81 28.57
C ARG A 244 35.28 -53.29 28.88
N ASP A 245 34.41 -53.97 28.13
CA ASP A 245 34.12 -55.40 28.34
C ASP A 245 35.33 -56.28 27.98
N ARG A 246 36.10 -55.92 26.93
CA ARG A 246 37.36 -56.60 26.58
C ARG A 246 38.44 -56.50 27.67
N ARG A 247 38.43 -55.42 28.47
CA ARG A 247 39.35 -55.31 29.63
C ARG A 247 38.95 -56.22 30.78
N ARG A 248 37.64 -56.41 31.02
CA ARG A 248 37.14 -57.29 32.09
C ARG A 248 37.38 -58.77 31.81
N LEU A 249 37.36 -59.19 30.54
CA LEU A 249 37.67 -60.56 30.12
C LEU A 249 39.16 -60.93 30.24
N LYS A 250 40.08 -59.96 30.34
CA LYS A 250 41.51 -60.21 30.57
C LYS A 250 41.90 -60.31 32.05
N THR A 251 40.97 -60.05 32.97
CA THR A 251 41.19 -60.02 34.42
C THR A 251 40.52 -61.18 35.17
N LYS A 252 40.03 -62.18 34.44
CA LYS A 252 39.62 -63.49 34.96
C LYS A 252 40.51 -64.54 34.32
#